data_AF-A0A7S3X7C5-F1
#
_entry.id   AF-A0A7S3X7C5-F1
#
_cell.length_a   1.000
_cell.length_b   1.000
_cell.length_c   1.000
_cell.angle_alpha   90.00
_cell.angle_beta   90.00
_cell.angle_gamma   90.00
#
_symmetry.space_group_name_H-M   'P 1'
#
loop_
_entity.id
_entity.type
_entity.pdbx_description
1 polymer ?
#
loop_
_entity_poly.entity_id
_entity_poly.type
_entity_poly.pdbx_seq_one_letter_code
_entity_poly.pdbx_strand_id
1 'polypeptide(L)'
;HPHDLKRRAEMSARAKAAADGAKPGEGTVATRGGRSFPVARGDTALVLIDMQSDFLEPTGRIGQHYKDVKDCPIRSGMEGCKRLLAAARACGMTIAHSRSHRYGSTVRDDLIGINDTGYELHPTLAPQPGEIVVDKWTYGAFASTPLEDELRARGVERILLCGVLTNVCVFATASQAVDRFFRVCLVEDASAAFNSEWHNMAIRLLSEPQIGKGHNAQIGLYFSEVAKVGDVETALAPLAKLPRQISMKPEGKITLKGAKPHPCVLPLANTAVIMID
;
A
#
# COMPACT_ATOMS: atom_id res chain seq x y z
N HIS A 1 -26.50 3.16 6.52
CA HIS A 1 -27.03 1.82 6.17
C HIS A 1 -26.62 0.82 7.27
N PRO A 2 -27.50 -0.06 7.78
CA PRO A 2 -27.21 -0.97 8.90
C PRO A 2 -26.00 -1.90 8.66
N HIS A 3 -25.78 -2.29 7.40
CA HIS A 3 -24.62 -3.08 6.98
C HIS A 3 -23.28 -2.36 7.21
N ASP A 4 -23.27 -1.03 7.09
CA ASP A 4 -22.06 -0.21 7.29
C ASP A 4 -21.76 -0.03 8.78
N LEU A 5 -22.79 0.06 9.63
CA LEU A 5 -22.64 0.12 11.08
C LEU A 5 -22.09 -1.19 11.66
N LYS A 6 -22.59 -2.33 11.20
CA LYS A 6 -22.10 -3.65 11.62
C LYS A 6 -20.64 -3.86 11.18
N ARG A 7 -20.32 -3.51 9.92
CA ARG A 7 -18.95 -3.57 9.39
C ARG A 7 -18.01 -2.68 10.22
N ARG A 8 -18.39 -1.43 10.49
CA ARG A 8 -17.62 -0.50 11.34
C ARG A 8 -17.43 -1.01 12.76
N ALA A 9 -18.46 -1.59 13.39
CA ALA A 9 -18.39 -2.13 14.74
C ALA A 9 -17.44 -3.34 14.83
N GLU A 10 -17.55 -4.29 13.90
CA GLU A 10 -16.66 -5.46 13.82
C GLU A 10 -15.21 -5.04 13.55
N MET A 11 -14.99 -4.05 12.67
CA MET A 11 -13.64 -3.55 12.36
C MET A 11 -13.06 -2.72 13.50
N SER A 12 -13.84 -1.89 14.17
CA SER A 12 -13.40 -1.13 15.35
C SER A 12 -13.05 -2.06 16.50
N ALA A 13 -13.78 -3.17 16.68
CA ALA A 13 -13.46 -4.20 17.67
C ALA A 13 -12.14 -4.92 17.34
N ARG A 14 -11.90 -5.25 16.06
CA ARG A 14 -10.61 -5.83 15.61
C ARG A 14 -9.44 -4.87 15.78
N ALA A 15 -9.61 -3.60 15.38
CA ALA A 15 -8.58 -2.57 15.54
C ALA A 15 -8.24 -2.34 17.02
N LYS A 16 -9.24 -2.37 17.91
CA LYS A 16 -9.05 -2.27 19.36
C LYS A 16 -8.34 -3.50 19.94
N ALA A 17 -8.76 -4.71 19.57
CA ALA A 17 -8.07 -5.94 19.97
C ALA A 17 -6.60 -5.98 19.48
N ALA A 18 -6.34 -5.46 18.28
CA ALA A 18 -5.00 -5.30 17.71
C ALA A 18 -4.14 -4.20 18.36
N ALA A 19 -4.73 -3.33 19.17
CA ALA A 19 -4.04 -2.33 19.97
C ALA A 19 -3.80 -2.82 21.42
N ASP A 20 -4.69 -3.66 21.95
CA ASP A 20 -4.72 -4.05 23.36
C ASP A 20 -3.92 -5.33 23.70
N GLY A 21 -3.44 -6.11 22.73
CA GLY A 21 -2.63 -7.31 23.03
C GLY A 21 -1.76 -7.76 21.87
N ALA A 22 -0.45 -7.85 22.10
CA ALA A 22 0.47 -8.37 21.10
C ALA A 22 0.27 -9.89 20.93
N LYS A 23 -0.08 -10.36 19.73
CA LYS A 23 -0.15 -11.81 19.43
C LYS A 23 1.25 -12.45 19.55
N PRO A 24 1.36 -13.77 19.81
CA PRO A 24 2.65 -14.46 19.81
C PRO A 24 3.33 -14.32 18.44
N GLY A 25 4.56 -13.79 18.40
CA GLY A 25 5.27 -13.52 17.14
C GLY A 25 4.93 -12.17 16.48
N GLU A 26 4.75 -11.13 17.29
CA GLU A 26 4.61 -9.74 16.85
C GLU A 26 5.89 -8.93 17.10
N GLY A 27 6.19 -8.00 16.20
CA GLY A 27 7.23 -7.00 16.31
C GLY A 27 6.62 -5.60 16.38
N THR A 28 7.43 -4.61 16.77
CA THR A 28 7.01 -3.23 16.89
C THR A 28 7.97 -2.34 16.12
N VAL A 29 7.46 -1.65 15.10
CA VAL A 29 8.20 -0.68 14.31
C VAL A 29 8.15 0.67 15.03
N ALA A 30 9.32 1.28 15.28
CA ALA A 30 9.39 2.65 15.76
C ALA A 30 8.97 3.61 14.64
N THR A 31 8.10 4.58 14.95
CA THR A 31 7.58 5.52 13.94
C THR A 31 7.78 6.97 14.38
N ARG A 32 7.64 7.90 13.43
CA ARG A 32 7.79 9.34 13.67
C ARG A 32 6.93 9.82 14.85
N GLY A 33 7.46 10.79 15.60
CA GLY A 33 6.75 11.40 16.73
C GLY A 33 6.74 10.54 18.00
N GLY A 34 7.65 9.57 18.12
CA GLY A 34 7.74 8.68 19.29
C GLY A 34 6.60 7.65 19.36
N ARG A 35 5.94 7.41 18.23
CA ARG A 35 4.85 6.44 18.09
C ARG A 35 5.40 5.08 17.68
N SER A 36 4.50 4.11 17.54
CA SER A 36 4.85 2.77 17.11
C SER A 36 3.77 2.13 16.25
N PHE A 37 4.21 1.18 15.42
CA PHE A 37 3.33 0.40 14.56
C PHE A 37 3.58 -1.10 14.78
N PRO A 38 2.58 -1.86 15.25
CA PRO A 38 2.72 -3.30 15.44
C PRO A 38 2.74 -4.01 14.08
N VAL A 39 3.57 -5.04 13.97
CA VAL A 39 3.69 -5.90 12.79
C VAL A 39 3.63 -7.36 13.20
N ALA A 40 2.91 -8.16 12.43
CA ALA A 40 2.82 -9.61 12.63
C ALA A 40 2.89 -10.32 11.29
N ARG A 41 3.51 -11.50 11.26
CA ARG A 41 3.63 -12.28 10.02
C ARG A 41 2.27 -12.61 9.38
N GLY A 42 1.27 -12.94 10.20
CA GLY A 42 0.00 -13.48 9.75
C GLY A 42 -1.06 -12.47 9.34
N ASP A 43 -0.88 -11.19 9.65
CA ASP A 43 -1.90 -10.15 9.41
C ASP A 43 -1.33 -8.82 8.89
N THR A 44 -0.04 -8.78 8.58
CA THR A 44 0.63 -7.61 8.03
C THR A 44 1.16 -7.94 6.63
N ALA A 45 0.91 -7.05 5.68
CA ALA A 45 1.42 -7.16 4.32
C ALA A 45 2.40 -6.03 3.99
N LEU A 46 3.41 -6.35 3.17
CA LEU A 46 4.17 -5.35 2.44
C LEU A 46 3.46 -5.09 1.10
N VAL A 47 3.15 -3.83 0.81
CA VAL A 47 2.53 -3.41 -0.45
C VAL A 47 3.48 -2.44 -1.16
N LEU A 48 4.02 -2.87 -2.30
CA LEU A 48 4.92 -2.10 -3.16
C LEU A 48 4.13 -1.46 -4.31
N ILE A 49 4.24 -0.14 -4.43
CA ILE A 49 3.50 0.63 -5.43
C ILE A 49 4.37 0.97 -6.62
N ASP A 50 3.93 0.53 -7.81
CA ASP A 50 4.41 0.96 -9.12
C ASP A 50 5.94 0.91 -9.31
N MET A 51 6.60 -0.12 -8.78
CA MET A 51 8.04 -0.32 -8.94
C MET A 51 8.41 -0.87 -10.33
N GLN A 52 7.86 -0.26 -11.37
CA GLN A 52 8.02 -0.64 -12.78
C GLN A 52 9.25 0.03 -13.39
N SER A 53 9.84 -0.63 -14.39
CA SER A 53 11.02 -0.11 -15.09
C SER A 53 10.77 1.28 -15.68
N ASP A 54 9.54 1.58 -16.12
CA ASP A 54 9.16 2.89 -16.68
C ASP A 54 9.30 4.05 -15.69
N PHE A 55 9.10 3.76 -14.39
CA PHE A 55 9.30 4.72 -13.31
C PHE A 55 10.74 4.76 -12.82
N LEU A 56 11.46 3.64 -12.83
CA LEU A 56 12.73 3.53 -12.10
C LEU A 56 13.95 3.70 -12.99
N GLU A 57 13.85 3.40 -14.29
CA GLU A 57 14.97 3.52 -15.21
C GLU A 57 15.07 4.92 -15.83
N PRO A 58 16.28 5.45 -16.04
CA PRO A 58 16.45 6.81 -16.57
C PRO A 58 15.94 6.94 -18.00
N THR A 59 15.88 5.80 -18.71
CA THR A 59 15.32 5.67 -20.06
C THR A 59 13.83 5.35 -20.06
N GLY A 60 13.23 5.10 -18.89
CA GLY A 60 11.79 4.95 -18.74
C GLY A 60 11.08 6.27 -19.01
N ARG A 61 9.83 6.20 -19.48
CA ARG A 61 9.03 7.37 -19.87
C ARG A 61 8.79 8.32 -18.74
N ILE A 62 8.59 7.79 -17.53
CA ILE A 62 8.51 8.60 -16.32
C ILE A 62 9.91 8.87 -15.77
N GLY A 63 10.78 7.87 -15.84
CA GLY A 63 12.11 7.95 -15.25
C GLY A 63 13.03 9.03 -15.84
N GLN A 64 12.85 9.38 -17.11
CA GLN A 64 13.56 10.48 -17.76
C GLN A 64 13.26 11.87 -17.17
N HIS A 65 12.18 12.02 -16.39
CA HIS A 65 11.78 13.32 -15.82
C HIS A 65 12.40 13.63 -14.45
N TYR A 66 13.28 12.76 -13.93
CA TYR A 66 14.01 13.05 -12.71
C TYR A 66 15.21 13.97 -12.98
N LYS A 67 15.28 15.07 -12.23
CA LYS A 67 16.21 16.19 -12.49
C LYS A 67 17.69 15.82 -12.38
N ASP A 68 18.05 14.76 -11.66
CA ASP A 68 19.42 14.23 -11.56
C ASP A 68 19.40 12.71 -11.28
N VAL A 69 19.79 11.88 -12.25
CA VAL A 69 19.68 10.41 -12.17
C VAL A 69 20.55 9.79 -11.07
N LYS A 70 21.72 10.39 -10.78
CA LYS A 70 22.71 9.87 -9.83
C LYS A 70 22.30 10.07 -8.37
N ASP A 71 21.74 11.24 -8.05
CA ASP A 71 21.26 11.61 -6.71
C ASP A 71 19.73 11.67 -6.66
N CYS A 72 19.07 10.91 -7.55
CA CYS A 72 17.62 10.88 -7.66
C CYS A 72 17.00 10.27 -6.39
N PRO A 73 16.00 10.92 -5.76
CA PRO A 73 15.24 10.34 -4.65
C PRO A 73 14.66 8.94 -4.94
N ILE A 74 14.42 8.62 -6.21
CA ILE A 74 13.88 7.32 -6.62
C ILE A 74 14.91 6.21 -6.58
N ARG A 75 16.20 6.50 -6.79
CA ARG A 75 17.26 5.49 -6.62
C ARG A 75 17.37 5.09 -5.15
N SER A 76 17.37 6.05 -4.23
CA SER A 76 17.36 5.74 -2.80
C SER A 76 16.07 5.02 -2.36
N GLY A 77 14.90 5.48 -2.85
CA GLY A 77 13.62 4.80 -2.59
C GLY A 77 13.57 3.36 -3.13
N MET A 78 14.18 3.11 -4.29
CA MET A 78 14.30 1.76 -4.87
C MET A 78 15.16 0.85 -4.00
N GLU A 79 16.31 1.33 -3.50
CA GLU A 79 17.14 0.55 -2.58
C GLU A 79 16.42 0.24 -1.26
N GLY A 80 15.66 1.21 -0.73
CA GLY A 80 14.79 0.99 0.41
C GLY A 80 13.73 -0.10 0.15
N CYS A 81 13.08 -0.06 -1.02
CA CYS A 81 12.12 -1.09 -1.43
C CYS A 81 12.75 -2.49 -1.51
N LYS A 82 13.95 -2.63 -2.07
CA LYS A 82 14.65 -3.92 -2.17
C LYS A 82 14.92 -4.52 -0.80
N ARG A 83 15.38 -3.69 0.13
CA ARG A 83 15.65 -4.07 1.53
C ARG A 83 14.38 -4.54 2.24
N LEU A 84 13.30 -3.77 2.14
CA LEU A 84 12.01 -4.17 2.70
C LEU A 84 11.48 -5.47 2.10
N LEU A 85 11.58 -5.62 0.78
CA LEU A 85 11.13 -6.82 0.08
C LEU A 85 11.91 -8.04 0.57
N ALA A 86 13.23 -7.93 0.73
CA ALA A 86 14.05 -8.99 1.29
C ALA A 86 13.65 -9.34 2.74
N ALA A 87 13.44 -8.34 3.60
CA ALA A 87 13.03 -8.54 4.99
C ALA A 87 11.64 -9.20 5.10
N ALA A 88 10.66 -8.75 4.30
CA ALA A 88 9.31 -9.31 4.26
C ALA A 88 9.31 -10.77 3.76
N ARG A 89 10.10 -11.07 2.73
CA ARG A 89 10.30 -12.45 2.22
C ARG A 89 10.93 -13.36 3.25
N ALA A 90 11.93 -12.87 4.00
CA ALA A 90 12.56 -13.64 5.08
C ALA A 90 11.55 -14.00 6.18
N CYS A 91 10.61 -13.10 6.48
CA CYS A 91 9.52 -13.35 7.41
C CYS A 91 8.41 -14.25 6.87
N GLY A 92 8.33 -14.45 5.55
CA GLY A 92 7.21 -15.13 4.91
C GLY A 92 5.89 -14.39 5.12
N MET A 93 5.94 -13.05 5.06
CA MET A 93 4.76 -12.18 5.13
C MET A 93 4.03 -12.16 3.79
N THR A 94 2.77 -11.70 3.80
CA THR A 94 2.05 -11.40 2.57
C THR A 94 2.73 -10.22 1.86
N ILE A 95 2.98 -10.36 0.56
CA ILE A 95 3.58 -9.32 -0.29
C ILE A 95 2.64 -9.07 -1.46
N ALA A 96 2.38 -7.80 -1.75
CA ALA A 96 1.62 -7.35 -2.91
C ALA A 96 2.38 -6.29 -3.68
N HIS A 97 2.28 -6.34 -5.00
CA HIS A 97 2.84 -5.39 -5.94
C HIS A 97 1.72 -4.80 -6.76
N SER A 98 1.77 -3.50 -7.04
CA SER A 98 0.91 -2.90 -8.07
C SER A 98 1.72 -2.46 -9.29
N ARG A 99 1.08 -2.55 -10.44
CA ARG A 99 1.54 -1.98 -11.72
C ARG A 99 0.47 -1.03 -12.24
N SER A 100 0.88 0.16 -12.64
CA SER A 100 0.01 1.17 -13.23
C SER A 100 -0.09 0.96 -14.75
N HIS A 101 -1.30 0.70 -15.26
CA HIS A 101 -1.62 0.51 -16.68
C HIS A 101 -1.79 1.80 -17.49
N ARG A 102 -1.27 2.93 -16.97
CA ARG A 102 -1.14 4.27 -17.60
C ARG A 102 -2.10 5.33 -17.06
N TYR A 103 -1.44 6.31 -16.46
CA TYR A 103 -1.77 7.67 -15.99
C TYR A 103 -2.98 8.39 -16.61
N GLY A 104 -4.21 7.99 -16.29
CA GLY A 104 -5.40 8.86 -16.44
C GLY A 104 -5.67 9.44 -17.82
N SER A 105 -5.11 8.86 -18.89
CA SER A 105 -5.26 9.30 -20.27
C SER A 105 -5.59 8.06 -21.10
N THR A 106 -6.76 7.43 -20.93
CA THR A 106 -8.07 7.83 -21.49
C THR A 106 -8.94 6.55 -21.39
N VAL A 107 -10.27 6.53 -21.26
CA VAL A 107 -11.29 7.14 -22.13
C VAL A 107 -11.10 6.81 -23.64
N ARG A 108 -10.08 5.99 -24.04
CA ARG A 108 -9.85 5.58 -25.44
C ARG A 108 -9.41 4.11 -25.60
N ASP A 109 -9.89 3.52 -26.69
CA ASP A 109 -9.88 2.09 -27.02
C ASP A 109 -8.57 1.55 -27.65
N ASP A 110 -7.51 2.36 -27.69
CA ASP A 110 -6.20 2.01 -28.29
C ASP A 110 -5.22 1.32 -27.30
N LEU A 111 -5.68 0.96 -26.09
CA LEU A 111 -4.86 0.41 -25.01
C LEU A 111 -4.78 -1.14 -24.97
N ILE A 112 -5.03 -1.81 -26.11
CA ILE A 112 -4.63 -3.21 -26.28
C ILE A 112 -3.19 -3.26 -26.77
N GLY A 113 -2.30 -3.82 -25.93
CA GLY A 113 -1.11 -4.56 -26.35
C GLY A 113 0.07 -3.73 -26.87
N ILE A 114 1.11 -3.57 -26.04
CA ILE A 114 2.48 -3.39 -26.54
C ILE A 114 3.40 -4.15 -25.58
N ASN A 115 4.30 -4.98 -26.11
CA ASN A 115 5.44 -5.59 -25.41
C ASN A 115 6.36 -4.48 -24.87
N ASP A 116 5.90 -3.75 -23.86
CA ASP A 116 6.59 -2.61 -23.28
C ASP A 116 7.33 -3.09 -22.04
N THR A 117 8.64 -3.32 -22.19
CA THR A 117 9.49 -3.71 -21.06
C THR A 117 9.52 -2.68 -19.94
N GLY A 118 9.12 -1.43 -20.21
CA GLY A 118 8.92 -0.40 -19.20
C GLY A 118 7.75 -0.72 -18.26
N TYR A 119 6.68 -1.33 -18.77
CA TYR A 119 5.49 -1.66 -17.99
C TYR A 119 5.75 -2.72 -16.91
N GLU A 120 6.69 -3.63 -17.15
CA GLU A 120 6.99 -4.67 -16.18
C GLU A 120 7.65 -4.14 -14.91
N LEU A 121 7.44 -4.86 -13.80
CA LEU A 121 8.16 -4.59 -12.56
C LEU A 121 9.66 -4.69 -12.82
N HIS A 122 10.41 -3.76 -12.22
CA HIS A 122 11.85 -3.72 -12.41
C HIS A 122 12.48 -5.05 -11.95
N PRO A 123 13.43 -5.65 -12.69
CA PRO A 123 13.91 -7.02 -12.43
C PRO A 123 14.40 -7.27 -10.99
N THR A 124 15.00 -6.26 -10.36
CA THR A 124 15.50 -6.35 -8.97
C THR A 124 14.39 -6.35 -7.90
N LEU A 125 13.16 -6.03 -8.29
CA LEU A 125 11.95 -6.00 -7.46
C LEU A 125 10.87 -6.93 -8.03
N ALA A 126 11.25 -7.84 -8.93
CA ALA A 126 10.33 -8.78 -9.56
C ALA A 126 9.62 -9.65 -8.51
N PRO A 127 8.33 -9.96 -8.72
CA PRO A 127 7.54 -10.76 -7.80
C PRO A 127 8.00 -12.22 -7.81
N GLN A 128 7.84 -12.90 -6.67
CA GLN A 128 8.02 -14.35 -6.53
C GLN A 128 6.68 -15.10 -6.60
N PRO A 129 6.68 -16.40 -6.93
CA PRO A 129 5.46 -17.21 -6.86
C PRO A 129 4.76 -17.09 -5.50
N GLY A 130 3.46 -16.77 -5.53
CA GLY A 130 2.64 -16.59 -4.32
C GLY A 130 2.49 -15.16 -3.83
N GLU A 131 3.30 -14.22 -4.34
CA GLU A 131 3.14 -12.78 -4.14
C GLU A 131 1.99 -12.25 -5.02
N ILE A 132 1.21 -11.31 -4.49
CA ILE A 132 0.08 -10.70 -5.19
C ILE A 132 0.63 -9.69 -6.20
N VAL A 133 0.11 -9.69 -7.43
CA VAL A 133 0.38 -8.65 -8.43
C VAL A 133 -0.95 -8.13 -8.94
N VAL A 134 -1.17 -6.82 -8.81
CA VAL A 134 -2.38 -6.16 -9.29
C VAL A 134 -2.09 -5.09 -10.32
N ASP A 135 -2.98 -5.02 -11.29
CA ASP A 135 -2.91 -4.15 -12.44
C ASP A 135 -3.95 -3.06 -12.28
N LYS A 136 -3.52 -1.83 -11.98
CA LYS A 136 -4.42 -0.72 -11.66
C LYS A 136 -4.52 0.30 -12.78
N TRP A 137 -5.72 0.85 -12.95
CA TRP A 137 -6.07 1.91 -13.91
C TRP A 137 -6.21 3.28 -13.24
N THR A 138 -6.08 3.31 -11.92
CA THR A 138 -6.23 4.48 -11.04
C THR A 138 -4.94 4.76 -10.29
N TYR A 139 -4.82 5.94 -9.66
CA TYR A 139 -3.66 6.22 -8.81
C TYR A 139 -3.58 5.29 -7.60
N GLY A 140 -4.67 5.20 -6.83
CA GLY A 140 -4.75 4.29 -5.70
C GLY A 140 -4.99 2.84 -6.15
N ALA A 141 -4.30 1.91 -5.48
CA ALA A 141 -4.29 0.50 -5.86
C ALA A 141 -5.57 -0.27 -5.54
N PHE A 142 -6.48 0.27 -4.73
CA PHE A 142 -7.72 -0.43 -4.36
C PHE A 142 -8.88 -0.17 -5.32
N ALA A 143 -8.92 1.00 -5.97
CA ALA A 143 -10.14 1.44 -6.67
C ALA A 143 -10.47 0.63 -7.93
N SER A 144 -9.47 0.04 -8.59
CA SER A 144 -9.63 -0.68 -9.86
C SER A 144 -9.09 -2.11 -9.84
N THR A 145 -8.87 -2.68 -8.64
CA THR A 145 -8.21 -3.99 -8.50
C THR A 145 -8.84 -4.84 -7.39
N PRO A 146 -8.58 -6.17 -7.36
CA PRO A 146 -9.04 -7.05 -6.27
C PRO A 146 -8.15 -6.99 -5.02
N LEU A 147 -7.30 -5.96 -4.86
CA LEU A 147 -6.30 -5.91 -3.78
C LEU A 147 -6.92 -6.04 -2.37
N GLU A 148 -8.09 -5.42 -2.12
CA GLU A 148 -8.77 -5.56 -0.82
C GLU A 148 -9.12 -7.03 -0.55
N ASP A 149 -9.78 -7.70 -1.50
CA ASP A 149 -10.23 -9.08 -1.36
C ASP A 149 -9.04 -10.04 -1.14
N GLU A 150 -7.97 -9.88 -1.91
CA GLU A 150 -6.74 -10.68 -1.80
C GLU A 150 -6.06 -10.52 -0.42
N LEU A 151 -5.95 -9.28 0.07
CA LEU A 151 -5.37 -8.99 1.38
C LEU A 151 -6.26 -9.57 2.50
N ARG A 152 -7.58 -9.39 2.41
CA ARG A 152 -8.53 -9.90 3.42
C ARG A 152 -8.59 -11.42 3.44
N ALA A 153 -8.55 -12.07 2.29
CA ALA A 153 -8.50 -13.53 2.19
C ALA A 153 -7.26 -14.13 2.88
N ARG A 154 -6.18 -13.35 2.99
CA ARG A 154 -4.93 -13.71 3.68
C ARG A 154 -4.87 -13.22 5.13
N GLY A 155 -5.98 -12.70 5.67
CA GLY A 155 -6.08 -12.24 7.06
C GLY A 155 -5.38 -10.90 7.32
N VAL A 156 -5.05 -10.12 6.29
CA VAL A 156 -4.33 -8.86 6.44
C VAL A 156 -5.22 -7.78 7.05
N GLU A 157 -4.67 -7.09 8.04
CA GLU A 157 -5.24 -5.93 8.73
C GLU A 157 -4.30 -4.72 8.71
N ARG A 158 -3.00 -4.95 8.49
CA ARG A 158 -1.94 -3.94 8.55
C ARG A 158 -1.13 -3.92 7.26
N ILE A 159 -0.75 -2.72 6.81
CA ILE A 159 0.00 -2.51 5.57
C ILE A 159 1.27 -1.71 5.87
N LEU A 160 2.41 -2.30 5.56
CA LEU A 160 3.65 -1.57 5.29
C LEU A 160 3.61 -1.13 3.83
N LEU A 161 3.58 0.17 3.58
CA LEU A 161 3.43 0.75 2.25
C LEU A 161 4.74 1.38 1.78
N CYS A 162 5.13 1.15 0.54
CA CYS A 162 6.29 1.78 -0.09
C CYS A 162 6.14 1.89 -1.61
N GLY A 163 7.09 2.55 -2.27
CA GLY A 163 7.16 2.65 -3.73
C GLY A 163 7.00 4.07 -4.26
N VAL A 164 6.46 4.20 -5.48
CA VAL A 164 6.44 5.47 -6.21
C VAL A 164 5.06 5.79 -6.82
N LEU A 165 4.67 7.05 -7.01
CA LEU A 165 5.27 8.25 -6.42
C LEU A 165 4.65 8.54 -5.05
N THR A 166 5.45 9.02 -4.10
CA THR A 166 5.03 9.27 -2.70
C THR A 166 3.77 10.13 -2.64
N ASN A 167 3.71 11.22 -3.41
CA ASN A 167 2.63 12.19 -3.41
C ASN A 167 1.46 11.86 -4.35
N VAL A 168 1.52 10.75 -5.10
CA VAL A 168 0.49 10.38 -6.08
C VAL A 168 -0.08 9.00 -5.76
N CYS A 169 0.50 7.93 -6.32
CA CYS A 169 -0.04 6.57 -6.19
C CYS A 169 0.09 6.03 -4.77
N VAL A 170 1.21 6.33 -4.10
CA VAL A 170 1.44 5.91 -2.70
C VAL A 170 0.47 6.64 -1.78
N PHE A 171 0.38 7.97 -1.86
CA PHE A 171 -0.56 8.77 -1.08
C PHE A 171 -2.02 8.31 -1.30
N ALA A 172 -2.45 8.19 -2.56
CA ALA A 172 -3.81 7.75 -2.88
C ALA A 172 -4.11 6.34 -2.35
N THR A 173 -3.13 5.43 -2.41
CA THR A 173 -3.27 4.07 -1.86
C THR A 173 -3.33 4.09 -0.34
N ALA A 174 -2.54 4.93 0.32
CA ALA A 174 -2.58 5.10 1.77
C ALA A 174 -3.96 5.59 2.23
N SER A 175 -4.48 6.66 1.63
CA SER A 175 -5.83 7.18 1.94
C SER A 175 -6.90 6.12 1.71
N GLN A 176 -6.85 5.41 0.58
CA GLN A 176 -7.80 4.33 0.27
C GLN A 176 -7.73 3.16 1.27
N ALA A 177 -6.54 2.82 1.75
CA ALA A 177 -6.35 1.76 2.74
C ALA A 177 -6.95 2.14 4.10
N VAL A 178 -6.78 3.39 4.52
CA VAL A 178 -7.34 3.92 5.77
C VAL A 178 -8.86 3.94 5.73
N ASP A 179 -9.45 4.40 4.63
CA ASP A 179 -10.91 4.37 4.42
C ASP A 179 -11.47 2.94 4.41
N ARG A 180 -10.62 1.97 4.11
CA ARG A 180 -10.92 0.52 4.17
C ARG A 180 -10.52 -0.12 5.49
N PHE A 181 -10.16 0.68 6.50
CA PHE A 181 -9.80 0.25 7.84
C PHE A 181 -8.59 -0.70 7.89
N PHE A 182 -7.65 -0.55 6.96
CA PHE A 182 -6.31 -1.07 7.14
C PHE A 182 -5.51 -0.08 8.00
N ARG A 183 -4.70 -0.60 8.92
CA ARG A 183 -3.68 0.23 9.58
C ARG A 183 -2.51 0.38 8.62
N VAL A 184 -2.09 1.61 8.36
CA VAL A 184 -1.02 1.89 7.38
C VAL A 184 0.21 2.43 8.09
N CYS A 185 1.37 1.90 7.73
CA CYS A 185 2.67 2.50 8.02
C CYS A 185 3.41 2.70 6.69
N LEU A 186 3.61 3.95 6.30
CA LEU A 186 4.39 4.31 5.13
C LEU A 186 5.88 4.29 5.48
N VAL A 187 6.68 3.61 4.66
CA VAL A 187 8.14 3.58 4.84
C VAL A 187 8.77 4.65 3.94
N GLU A 188 9.16 5.76 4.56
CA GLU A 188 9.48 7.00 3.82
C GLU A 188 10.75 6.89 2.97
N ASP A 189 11.81 6.27 3.49
CA ASP A 189 13.08 6.04 2.77
C ASP A 189 13.03 4.81 1.84
N ALA A 190 11.85 4.18 1.70
CA ALA A 190 11.51 3.27 0.62
C ALA A 190 10.44 3.85 -0.31
N SER A 191 10.21 5.16 -0.26
CA SER A 191 9.25 5.85 -1.12
C SER A 191 9.90 7.06 -1.74
N ALA A 192 9.47 7.46 -2.94
CA ALA A 192 10.05 8.63 -3.58
C ALA A 192 9.09 9.36 -4.52
N ALA A 193 9.37 10.64 -4.76
CA ALA A 193 8.67 11.50 -5.71
C ALA A 193 9.69 12.17 -6.66
N PHE A 194 9.21 12.90 -7.68
CA PHE A 194 10.08 13.63 -8.62
C PHE A 194 11.03 14.62 -7.95
N ASN A 195 10.64 15.18 -6.81
CA ASN A 195 11.47 16.05 -6.00
C ASN A 195 11.21 15.80 -4.50
N SER A 196 12.16 16.22 -3.67
CA SER A 196 12.10 16.04 -2.22
C SER A 196 11.01 16.86 -1.55
N GLU A 197 10.65 18.03 -2.09
CA GLU A 197 9.60 18.88 -1.53
C GLU A 197 8.23 18.18 -1.56
N TRP A 198 7.83 17.62 -2.69
CA TRP A 198 6.57 16.88 -2.84
C TRP A 198 6.56 15.61 -2.01
N HIS A 199 7.68 14.89 -1.96
CA HIS A 199 7.84 13.74 -1.07
C HIS A 199 7.60 14.16 0.38
N ASN A 200 8.33 15.17 0.86
CA ASN A 200 8.23 15.67 2.23
C ASN A 200 6.82 16.17 2.56
N MET A 201 6.17 16.89 1.65
CA MET A 201 4.79 17.35 1.84
C MET A 201 3.81 16.19 2.00
N ALA A 202 3.92 15.15 1.16
CA ALA A 202 3.10 13.95 1.29
C ALA A 202 3.35 13.22 2.61
N ILE A 203 4.62 13.06 3.02
CA ILE A 203 4.96 12.47 4.32
C ILE A 203 4.35 13.27 5.48
N ARG A 204 4.41 14.60 5.42
CA ARG A 204 3.86 15.48 6.47
C ARG A 204 2.34 15.34 6.54
N LEU A 205 1.64 15.44 5.40
CA LEU A 205 0.18 15.27 5.34
C LEU A 205 -0.28 13.91 5.88
N LEU A 206 0.49 12.84 5.62
CA LEU A 206 0.15 11.51 6.09
C LEU A 206 0.41 11.29 7.59
N SER A 207 1.44 11.94 8.15
CA SER A 207 1.96 11.61 9.50
C SER A 207 1.74 12.67 10.58
N GLU A 208 1.48 13.92 10.21
CA GLU A 208 1.21 15.02 11.13
C GLU A 208 -0.28 15.07 11.49
N PRO A 209 -0.62 15.43 12.75
CA PRO A 209 -2.02 15.60 13.13
C PRO A 209 -2.60 16.79 12.39
N GLN A 210 -3.74 16.62 11.72
CA GLN A 210 -4.39 17.75 11.04
C GLN A 210 -5.14 18.69 12.00
N ILE A 211 -5.33 18.28 13.26
CA ILE A 211 -5.92 19.11 14.31
C ILE A 211 -4.93 19.27 15.47
N GLY A 212 -4.91 20.47 16.07
CA GLY A 212 -4.12 20.71 17.28
C GLY A 212 -4.50 19.78 18.44
N LYS A 213 -3.71 19.78 19.52
CA LYS A 213 -4.03 19.02 20.74
C LYS A 213 -5.40 19.47 21.31
N GLY A 214 -6.47 18.69 21.10
CA GLY A 214 -7.77 19.01 21.73
C GLY A 214 -9.05 18.46 21.09
N HIS A 215 -9.15 17.14 20.89
CA HIS A 215 -10.31 16.29 21.27
C HIS A 215 -9.88 14.86 20.94
N ASN A 216 -9.67 14.05 21.98
CA ASN A 216 -8.95 12.76 21.98
C ASN A 216 -7.46 12.86 21.62
N ALA A 217 -6.60 12.91 22.65
CA ALA A 217 -5.16 12.72 22.55
C ALA A 217 -4.72 11.35 21.94
N GLN A 218 -5.68 10.56 21.45
CA GLN A 218 -5.50 9.26 20.79
C GLN A 218 -6.01 9.24 19.34
N ILE A 219 -6.73 10.26 18.87
CA ILE A 219 -7.30 10.32 17.52
C ILE A 219 -7.06 11.72 16.95
N GLY A 220 -5.81 12.03 16.60
CA GLY A 220 -5.63 13.06 15.59
C GLY A 220 -6.16 12.54 14.26
N LEU A 221 -6.66 13.42 13.40
CA LEU A 221 -6.92 13.05 12.03
C LEU A 221 -5.55 12.72 11.39
N TYR A 222 -5.24 11.43 11.29
CA TYR A 222 -3.97 10.90 10.82
C TYR A 222 -4.25 9.81 9.78
N PHE A 223 -3.51 9.83 8.68
CA PHE A 223 -3.66 8.81 7.65
C PHE A 223 -2.77 7.60 7.94
N SER A 224 -1.52 7.80 8.36
CA SER A 224 -0.62 6.66 8.57
C SER A 224 0.46 6.95 9.58
N GLU A 225 1.00 5.86 10.15
CA GLU A 225 2.33 5.92 10.73
C GLU A 225 3.38 6.09 9.63
N VAL A 226 4.54 6.65 9.99
CA VAL A 226 5.69 6.76 9.09
C VAL A 226 6.93 6.24 9.79
N ALA A 227 7.65 5.32 9.16
CA ALA A 227 8.84 4.68 9.69
C ALA A 227 10.00 4.71 8.68
N LYS A 228 11.22 4.42 9.15
CA LYS A 228 12.36 4.16 8.28
C LYS A 228 12.50 2.67 7.98
N VAL A 229 13.19 2.34 6.88
CA VAL A 229 13.50 0.94 6.49
C VAL A 229 14.20 0.21 7.63
N GLY A 230 15.16 0.86 8.30
CA GLY A 230 15.91 0.25 9.41
C GLY A 230 15.03 -0.11 10.62
N ASP A 231 14.00 0.69 10.92
CA ASP A 231 13.07 0.42 12.01
C ASP A 231 12.20 -0.80 11.67
N VAL A 232 11.77 -0.91 10.42
CA VAL A 232 11.00 -2.05 9.92
C VAL A 232 11.86 -3.32 9.94
N GLU A 233 13.08 -3.27 9.42
CA GLU A 233 14.01 -4.41 9.45
C GLU A 233 14.27 -4.90 10.88
N THR A 234 14.46 -3.97 11.81
CA THR A 234 14.66 -4.28 13.24
C THR A 234 13.45 -5.02 13.82
N ALA A 235 12.24 -4.55 13.51
CA ALA A 235 11.00 -5.18 13.98
C ALA A 235 10.76 -6.56 13.34
N LEU A 236 11.18 -6.75 12.08
CA LEU A 236 10.99 -7.99 11.32
C LEU A 236 12.06 -9.05 11.61
N ALA A 237 13.27 -8.68 12.04
CA ALA A 237 14.38 -9.61 12.25
C ALA A 237 14.07 -10.78 13.22
N PRO A 238 13.35 -10.58 14.35
CA PRO A 238 12.92 -11.69 15.20
C PRO A 238 11.88 -12.59 14.52
N LEU A 239 10.98 -12.01 13.72
CA LEU A 239 9.90 -12.74 13.04
C LEU A 239 10.44 -13.67 11.95
N ALA A 240 11.52 -13.27 11.27
CA ALA A 240 12.21 -14.09 10.28
C ALA A 240 12.83 -15.38 10.86
N LYS A 241 13.07 -15.42 12.17
CA LYS A 241 13.60 -16.62 12.86
C LYS A 241 12.52 -17.61 13.26
N LEU A 242 11.25 -17.23 13.17
CA LEU A 242 10.14 -18.12 13.48
C LEU A 242 10.05 -19.22 12.41
N PRO A 243 9.70 -20.46 12.78
CA PRO A 243 9.52 -21.53 11.80
C PRO A 243 8.50 -21.11 10.75
N ARG A 244 8.75 -21.46 9.48
CA ARG A 244 7.79 -21.21 8.41
C ARG A 244 6.51 -21.98 8.72
N GLN A 245 5.42 -21.28 9.05
CA GLN A 245 4.09 -21.88 9.04
C GLN A 245 3.84 -22.42 7.64
N ILE A 246 3.69 -23.73 7.54
CA ILE A 246 3.20 -24.40 6.35
C ILE A 246 1.71 -24.08 6.30
N SER A 247 1.35 -23.08 5.49
CA SER A 247 -0.06 -22.81 5.21
C SER A 247 -0.59 -23.98 4.39
N MET A 248 -1.39 -24.86 5.02
CA MET A 248 -2.22 -25.79 4.27
C MET A 248 -3.22 -24.94 3.48
N LYS A 249 -3.21 -25.08 2.15
CA LYS A 249 -4.23 -24.45 1.31
C LYS A 249 -5.60 -24.86 1.88
N PRO A 250 -6.54 -23.94 2.10
CA PRO A 250 -7.93 -24.32 2.23
C PRO A 250 -8.32 -24.96 0.90
N GLU A 251 -8.53 -26.28 0.88
CA GLU A 251 -9.19 -26.93 -0.24
C GLU A 251 -10.66 -26.53 -0.21
N GLY A 252 -11.08 -25.70 -1.17
CA GLY A 252 -12.48 -25.31 -1.29
C GLY A 252 -12.68 -24.25 -2.36
N LYS A 253 -13.49 -24.56 -3.39
CA LYS A 253 -14.02 -23.56 -4.32
C LYS A 253 -15.12 -22.76 -3.61
N ILE A 254 -14.91 -21.47 -3.37
CA ILE A 254 -16.00 -20.56 -3.05
C ILE A 254 -16.77 -20.31 -4.36
N THR A 255 -17.99 -20.81 -4.44
CA THR A 255 -18.87 -20.60 -5.59
C THR A 255 -19.86 -19.49 -5.25
N LEU A 256 -19.62 -18.28 -5.74
CA LEU A 256 -20.58 -17.17 -5.61
C LEU A 256 -21.64 -17.29 -6.72
N LYS A 257 -22.76 -17.96 -6.40
CA LYS A 257 -23.92 -17.99 -7.31
C LYS A 257 -24.57 -16.61 -7.37
N GLY A 258 -24.55 -15.97 -8.55
CA GLY A 258 -25.47 -14.88 -8.89
C GLY A 258 -24.90 -13.46 -9.01
N ALA A 259 -23.58 -13.25 -8.94
CA ALA A 259 -23.02 -11.92 -9.19
C ALA A 259 -23.04 -11.58 -10.70
N LYS A 260 -23.77 -10.54 -11.10
CA LYS A 260 -23.67 -9.92 -12.43
C LYS A 260 -22.96 -8.57 -12.31
N PRO A 261 -22.01 -8.22 -13.20
CA PRO A 261 -21.41 -6.89 -13.20
C PRO A 261 -22.46 -5.82 -13.54
N HIS A 262 -22.37 -4.68 -12.87
CA HIS A 262 -23.24 -3.53 -13.10
C HIS A 262 -22.61 -2.64 -14.18
N PRO A 263 -23.28 -2.39 -15.32
CA PRO A 263 -22.82 -1.39 -16.27
C PRO A 263 -23.04 0.01 -15.69
N CYS A 264 -22.03 0.89 -15.79
CA CYS A 264 -22.12 2.30 -15.44
C CYS A 264 -22.05 3.15 -16.72
N VAL A 265 -23.15 3.82 -17.05
CA VAL A 265 -23.21 4.87 -18.07
C VAL A 265 -23.63 6.14 -17.34
N LEU A 266 -22.84 7.21 -17.44
CA LEU A 266 -23.06 8.45 -16.69
C LEU A 266 -23.69 9.54 -17.56
N PRO A 267 -24.97 9.88 -17.35
CA PRO A 267 -25.59 11.03 -18.01
C PRO A 267 -25.26 12.31 -17.24
N LEU A 268 -24.70 13.31 -17.93
CA LEU A 268 -24.27 14.60 -17.38
C LEU A 268 -25.37 15.41 -16.65
N ALA A 269 -26.65 15.08 -16.86
CA ALA A 269 -27.78 15.68 -16.13
C ALA A 269 -27.93 15.16 -14.67
N ASN A 270 -27.28 14.03 -14.33
CA ASN A 270 -27.40 13.34 -13.03
C ASN A 270 -26.04 13.21 -12.31
N THR A 271 -25.06 14.01 -12.66
CA THR A 271 -23.76 14.06 -11.96
C THR A 271 -23.90 14.92 -10.70
N ALA A 272 -23.53 14.38 -9.54
CA ALA A 272 -23.49 15.14 -8.29
C ALA A 272 -22.10 15.70 -8.01
N VAL A 273 -22.06 16.93 -7.50
CA VAL A 273 -20.88 17.50 -6.84
C VAL A 273 -20.88 17.02 -5.40
N ILE A 274 -19.85 16.30 -5.01
CA ILE A 274 -19.65 15.92 -3.60
C ILE A 274 -18.77 17.00 -2.99
N MET A 275 -19.35 17.82 -2.12
CA MET A 275 -18.56 18.63 -1.20
C MET A 275 -18.23 17.75 0.00
N ILE A 276 -16.94 17.48 0.15
CA ILE A 276 -16.38 16.77 1.29
C ILE A 276 -16.01 17.86 2.31
N ASP A 277 -16.62 17.80 3.49
CA ASP A 277 -16.20 18.59 4.67
C ASP A 277 -14.91 18.00 5.25
#